data_AF-A0A3B3Q8K5-F1
#
_entry.id   AF-A0A3B3Q8K5-F1
#
_cell.length_a   1.000
_cell.length_b   1.000
_cell.length_c   1.000
_cell.angle_alpha   90.00
_cell.angle_beta   90.00
_cell.angle_gamma   90.00
#
_symmetry.space_group_name_H-M   'P 1'
#
loop_
_entity.id
_entity.type
_entity.pdbx_description
1 polymer ?
#
loop_
_entity_poly.entity_id
_entity_poly.type
_entity_poly.pdbx_seq_one_letter_code
_entity_poly.pdbx_strand_id
1 'polypeptide(L)' 'MTVGVPHMVWPSMSPDLNPIQDVWDQLKQRLDDRTPPLRGLAELRVALVEEWNALRRCQAVIAANGGNTHY' A
#
# COMPACT_ATOMS: atom_id res chain seq x y z
N MET A 1 -26.77 -10.40 1.10
CA MET A 1 -26.53 -9.01 0.69
C MET A 1 -25.18 -8.96 0.00
N THR A 2 -25.15 -8.97 -1.33
CA THR A 2 -23.92 -8.81 -2.11
C THR A 2 -23.55 -7.33 -2.06
N VAL A 3 -22.39 -7.01 -1.46
CA VAL A 3 -21.84 -5.65 -1.54
C VAL A 3 -21.55 -5.38 -3.01
N GLY A 4 -22.32 -4.48 -3.62
CA GLY A 4 -22.12 -4.06 -5.00
C GLY A 4 -20.87 -3.19 -5.10
N VAL A 5 -19.71 -3.82 -5.23
CA VAL A 5 -18.45 -3.11 -5.49
C VAL A 5 -18.40 -2.78 -6.99
N PRO A 6 -18.38 -1.50 -7.39
CA PRO A 6 -18.24 -1.14 -8.79
C PRO A 6 -16.88 -1.62 -9.32
N HIS A 7 -16.90 -2.27 -10.48
CA HIS A 7 -15.69 -2.74 -11.14
C HIS A 7 -15.05 -1.59 -11.92
N MET A 8 -13.79 -1.28 -11.61
CA MET A 8 -13.03 -0.30 -12.39
C MET A 8 -12.62 -0.91 -13.73
N VAL A 9 -12.92 -0.23 -14.85
CA VAL A 9 -12.53 -0.71 -16.17
C VAL A 9 -11.02 -0.61 -16.30
N TRP A 10 -10.33 -1.76 -16.29
CA TRP A 10 -8.89 -1.85 -16.40
C TRP A 10 -8.49 -2.25 -17.84
N PRO A 11 -7.68 -1.45 -18.54
CA PRO A 11 -7.17 -1.85 -19.85
C PRO A 11 -6.16 -3.00 -19.73
N SER A 12 -6.31 -4.01 -20.60
CA SER A 12 -5.36 -5.12 -20.70
C SER A 12 -3.94 -4.61 -20.99
N MET A 13 -2.92 -5.22 -20.38
CA MET A 13 -1.49 -4.91 -20.61
C MET A 13 -1.03 -3.50 -20.19
N SER A 14 -1.72 -2.85 -19.24
CA SER A 14 -1.25 -1.61 -18.60
C SER A 14 -0.81 -1.82 -17.15
N PRO A 15 0.36 -2.46 -16.90
CA PRO A 15 0.91 -2.58 -15.55
C PRO A 15 1.33 -1.22 -14.96
N ASP A 16 1.66 -0.27 -15.82
CA ASP A 16 2.00 1.12 -15.53
C ASP A 16 0.84 1.90 -14.90
N LEU A 17 -0.39 1.55 -15.24
CA LEU A 17 -1.54 2.21 -14.64
C LEU A 17 -1.80 1.73 -13.21
N ASN A 18 -1.27 0.56 -12.82
CA ASN A 18 -1.67 -0.11 -11.57
C ASN A 18 -1.17 0.66 -10.35
N PRO A 19 -2.06 1.34 -9.59
CA PRO A 19 -1.64 2.20 -8.48
C PRO A 19 -0.98 1.42 -7.35
N ILE A 20 -1.12 0.09 -7.34
CA ILE A 20 -0.46 -0.79 -6.38
C ILE A 20 1.05 -0.89 -6.64
N GLN A 21 1.50 -0.69 -7.89
CA GLN A 21 2.92 -0.78 -8.25
C GLN A 21 3.72 0.33 -7.57
N ASP A 22 3.22 1.56 -7.65
CA ASP A 22 3.80 2.71 -6.94
C ASP A 22 3.85 2.52 -5.42
N VAL A 23 2.84 1.85 -4.86
CA VAL A 23 2.77 1.55 -3.43
C VAL A 23 3.84 0.52 -3.05
N TRP A 24 4.01 -0.53 -3.86
CA TRP A 24 5.04 -1.54 -3.64
C TRP A 24 6.44 -0.98 -3.74
N ASP A 25 6.70 -0.07 -4.68
CA ASP A 25 8.04 0.48 -4.87
C ASP A 25 8.41 1.44 -3.74
N GLN A 26 7.47 2.25 -3.25
CA GLN A 26 7.66 3.05 -2.03
C GLN A 26 7.92 2.17 -0.80
N LEU A 27 7.21 1.04 -0.67
CA LEU A 27 7.37 0.15 0.48
C LEU A 27 8.75 -0.52 0.49
N LYS A 28 9.21 -1.02 -0.67
CA LYS A 28 10.56 -1.60 -0.81
C LYS A 28 11.64 -0.59 -0.45
N GLN A 29 11.54 0.63 -1.01
CA GLN A 29 12.51 1.69 -0.75
C GLN A 29 12.64 1.98 0.75
N ARG A 30 11.51 2.10 1.47
CA ARG A 30 11.54 2.36 2.91
C ARG A 30 12.09 1.20 3.74
N LEU A 31 11.87 -0.04 3.31
CA LEU A 31 12.46 -1.21 3.97
C LEU A 31 13.97 -1.27 3.74
N ASP A 32 14.45 -0.91 2.55
CA ASP A 32 15.87 -0.87 2.21
C ASP A 32 16.61 0.27 2.95
N ASP A 33 15.95 1.42 3.14
CA ASP A 33 16.51 2.59 3.84
C ASP A 33 16.54 2.44 5.39
N ARG A 34 15.98 1.35 5.94
CA ARG A 34 15.90 1.16 7.39
C ARG A 34 17.27 0.97 8.05
N THR A 35 17.46 1.66 9.17
CA THR A 35 18.63 1.51 10.04
C THR A 35 18.19 1.20 11.47
N PRO A 36 18.62 0.07 12.08
CA PRO A 36 19.48 -0.97 11.49
C PRO A 36 18.78 -1.77 10.38
N PRO A 37 19.54 -2.41 9.47
CA PRO A 37 18.96 -3.24 8.43
C PRO A 37 18.17 -4.41 9.01
N LEU A 38 17.10 -4.80 8.31
CA LEU A 38 16.24 -5.91 8.70
C LEU A 38 17.00 -7.24 8.58
N ARG A 39 17.09 -7.99 9.67
CA ARG A 39 17.92 -9.21 9.77
C ARG A 39 17.12 -10.51 9.83
N GLY A 40 15.79 -10.45 9.79
CA GLY A 40 14.95 -11.65 9.80
C GLY A 40 13.50 -11.43 9.39
N LEU A 41 12.79 -12.54 9.14
CA LEU A 41 11.39 -12.54 8.71
C LEU A 41 10.44 -11.90 9.75
N ALA A 42 10.73 -12.06 11.04
CA ALA A 42 9.93 -11.45 12.10
C ALA A 42 10.04 -9.92 12.07
N GLU A 43 11.27 -9.40 11.95
CA GLU A 43 11.52 -7.96 11.81
C GLU A 43 10.93 -7.41 10.52
N LEU A 44 11.08 -8.14 9.40
CA LEU A 44 10.48 -7.76 8.12
C LEU A 44 8.95 -7.64 8.23
N ARG A 45 8.29 -8.59 8.89
CA ARG A 45 6.83 -8.55 9.06
C ARG A 45 6.38 -7.33 9.86
N VAL A 46 7.07 -7.01 10.95
CA VAL A 46 6.77 -5.83 11.78
C VAL A 46 7.02 -4.56 10.96
N ALA A 47 8.18 -4.47 10.33
CA ALA A 47 8.62 -3.37 9.51
C ALA A 47 7.63 -3.07 8.36
N LEU A 48 7.15 -4.12 7.68
CA LEU A 48 6.18 -4.02 6.60
C LEU A 48 4.87 -3.38 7.08
N VAL A 49 4.37 -3.80 8.24
CA VAL A 49 3.12 -3.27 8.82
C VAL A 49 3.29 -1.81 9.23
N GLU A 50 4.43 -1.46 9.84
CA GLU A 50 4.74 -0.08 10.22
C GLU A 50 4.81 0.84 9.01
N GLU A 51 5.56 0.47 7.97
CA GLU A 51 5.69 1.30 6.77
C GLU A 51 4.37 1.39 6.01
N TRP A 52 3.62 0.29 5.94
CA TRP A 52 2.29 0.29 5.34
C TRP A 52 1.36 1.28 6.04
N ASN A 53 1.34 1.30 7.38
CA ASN A 53 0.55 2.25 8.15
C ASN A 53 1.08 3.70 8.05
N ALA A 54 2.36 3.89 7.75
CA ALA A 54 2.98 5.20 7.54
C ALA A 54 2.76 5.75 6.12
N LEU A 55 2.30 4.94 5.16
CA LEU A 55 1.96 5.43 3.83
C LEU A 55 0.73 6.34 3.92
N ARG A 56 0.86 7.58 3.44
CA ARG A 56 -0.20 8.61 3.51
C ARG A 56 -1.51 8.16 2.87
N ARG A 57 -1.44 7.31 1.82
CA ARG A 57 -2.61 6.66 1.20
C ARG A 57 -3.37 5.77 2.18
N CYS A 58 -2.68 4.94 2.94
CA CYS A 58 -3.28 4.06 3.95
C CYS A 58 -3.83 4.86 5.14
N GLN A 59 -3.10 5.89 5.58
CA GLN A 59 -3.58 6.80 6.64
C GLN A 59 -4.85 7.55 6.22
N ALA A 60 -4.92 8.02 4.98
CA ALA A 60 -6.10 8.70 4.47
C ALA A 60 -7.31 7.76 4.46
N VAL A 61 -7.15 6.50 4.02
CA VAL A 61 -8.25 5.52 3.98
C VAL A 61 -8.72 5.15 5.39
N ILE A 62 -7.78 4.99 6.33
CA ILE A 62 -8.08 4.71 7.74
C ILE A 62 -8.80 5.92 8.37
N ALA A 63 -8.29 7.14 8.15
CA ALA A 63 -8.91 8.37 8.64
C ALA A 63 -10.30 8.59 8.03
N ALA A 64 -10.52 8.12 6.81
CA ALA A 64 -11.82 8.17 6.14
C ALA A 64 -12.77 7.03 6.56
N ASN A 65 -12.38 6.11 7.46
CA ASN A 65 -13.16 4.90 7.81
C ASN A 65 -13.53 4.05 6.56
N GLY A 66 -12.63 3.97 5.58
CA GLY A 66 -12.91 3.33 4.29
C GLY A 66 -13.75 4.20 3.34
N GLY A 67 -14.03 5.45 3.71
CA GLY A 67 -14.63 6.47 2.88
C GLY A 67 -13.67 7.04 1.84
N ASN A 68 -14.21 7.88 0.96
CA ASN A 68 -13.48 8.38 -0.21
C ASN A 68 -12.34 9.32 0.21
N THR A 69 -11.11 8.98 -0.16
CA THR A 69 -9.93 9.83 0.03
C THR A 69 -9.69 10.62 -1.25
N HIS A 70 -9.61 11.95 -1.18
CA HIS A 70 -9.33 12.78 -2.36
C HIS A 70 -7.96 12.46 -2.96
N TYR A 71 -7.98 11.71 -4.06
CA TYR A 71 -6.97 11.63 -5.12
C TYR A 71 -7.63 11.14 -6.40
#